data_AF-A0A444R0A9-F1
#
_entry.id   AF-A0A444R0A9-F1
#
_cell.length_a   1.000
_cell.length_b   1.000
_cell.length_c   1.000
_cell.angle_alpha   90.00
_cell.angle_beta   90.00
_cell.angle_gamma   90.00
#
_symmetry.space_group_name_H-M   'P 1'
#
loop_
_entity.id
_entity.type
_entity.pdbx_description
1 polymer ?
#
loop_
_entity_poly.entity_id
_entity_poly.type
_entity_poly.pdbx_seq_one_letter_code
_entity_poly.pdbx_strand_id
1 'polypeptide(L)'
;ADLIYGAKKMPVIKKANTTIGIPGTFSARLQPNDTRDDVQSIAAQIYEGLSFGVGDAVIGVNPVTDDVENLSRVLDTIYGVIDKFNIPTQGCILAHVTTQIEAIRRGAPGGLIFQSICGSEKGLKEFGVELAMLDEARAVGAEFNRIAGENCLYFETGQGSALSAGANFGADQVTMEARNYGLARHYDPFIV
;
A
#
# COMPACT_ATOMS: atom_id res chain seq x y z
N ALA A 1 -21.58 -16.14 -11.18
CA ALA A 1 -20.59 -16.90 -11.99
C ALA A 1 -19.78 -15.96 -12.90
N ASP A 2 -20.44 -15.00 -13.56
CA ASP A 2 -19.81 -14.15 -14.57
C ASP A 2 -18.68 -13.26 -14.06
N LEU A 3 -18.84 -12.61 -12.90
CA LEU A 3 -17.77 -11.76 -12.32
C LEU A 3 -16.48 -12.55 -12.05
N ILE A 4 -16.60 -13.76 -11.50
CA ILE A 4 -15.47 -14.65 -11.20
C ILE A 4 -14.80 -15.12 -12.49
N TYR A 5 -15.60 -15.65 -13.43
CA TYR A 5 -15.08 -16.19 -14.68
C TYR A 5 -14.54 -15.11 -15.62
N GLY A 6 -15.14 -13.92 -15.61
CA GLY A 6 -14.67 -12.73 -16.30
C GLY A 6 -13.30 -12.30 -15.77
N ALA A 7 -13.20 -12.03 -14.47
CA ALA A 7 -11.96 -11.60 -13.81
C ALA A 7 -10.80 -12.58 -14.03
N LYS A 8 -11.06 -13.91 -13.96
CA LYS A 8 -10.03 -14.94 -14.20
C LYS A 8 -9.35 -14.84 -15.57
N LYS A 9 -10.03 -14.28 -16.58
CA LYS A 9 -9.51 -14.09 -17.94
C LYS A 9 -8.77 -12.77 -18.15
N MET A 10 -8.72 -11.91 -17.14
CA MET A 10 -8.12 -10.57 -17.21
C MET A 10 -7.00 -10.44 -16.17
N PRO A 11 -5.90 -11.22 -16.27
CA PRO A 11 -4.79 -11.09 -15.33
C PRO A 11 -4.13 -9.73 -15.49
N VAL A 12 -3.76 -9.12 -14.36
CA VAL A 12 -2.98 -7.89 -14.29
C VAL A 12 -1.70 -8.22 -13.55
N ILE A 13 -0.56 -7.98 -14.18
CA ILE A 13 0.76 -8.33 -13.63
C ILE A 13 1.52 -7.04 -13.33
N LYS A 14 2.11 -6.97 -12.14
CA LYS A 14 2.92 -5.84 -11.66
C LYS A 14 4.21 -6.32 -11.01
N LYS A 15 5.23 -5.47 -10.98
CA LYS A 15 6.55 -5.81 -10.42
C LYS A 15 7.07 -4.69 -9.51
N ALA A 16 7.19 -5.02 -8.22
CA ALA A 16 7.98 -4.30 -7.22
C ALA A 16 9.30 -5.06 -7.01
N ASN A 17 9.60 -5.57 -5.81
CA ASN A 17 10.67 -6.58 -5.65
C ASN A 17 10.19 -7.98 -6.06
N THR A 18 8.90 -8.27 -5.87
CA THR A 18 8.21 -9.47 -6.36
C THR A 18 7.33 -9.19 -7.57
N THR A 19 7.08 -10.21 -8.39
CA THR A 19 6.08 -10.13 -9.47
C THR A 19 4.76 -10.70 -8.97
N ILE A 20 3.70 -9.88 -8.97
CA ILE A 20 2.36 -10.28 -8.53
C ILE A 20 1.41 -10.44 -9.73
N GLY A 21 0.41 -11.31 -9.60
CA GLY A 21 -0.69 -11.46 -10.58
C GLY A 21 -0.45 -12.46 -11.72
N ILE A 22 0.68 -13.18 -11.72
CA ILE A 22 0.92 -14.26 -12.70
C ILE A 22 -0.13 -15.37 -12.50
N PRO A 23 -0.83 -15.82 -13.56
CA PRO A 23 -1.76 -16.94 -13.43
C PRO A 23 -1.10 -18.19 -12.84
N GLY A 24 -1.67 -18.70 -11.74
CA GLY A 24 -1.12 -19.85 -11.01
C GLY A 24 -0.40 -19.48 -9.72
N THR A 25 -0.21 -18.18 -9.44
CA THR A 25 0.27 -17.68 -8.15
C THR A 25 -0.85 -17.09 -7.31
N PHE A 26 -0.63 -16.97 -6.02
CA PHE A 26 -1.49 -16.25 -5.08
C PHE A 26 -0.61 -15.64 -3.99
N SER A 27 -0.61 -14.31 -3.91
CA SER A 27 0.23 -13.55 -3.00
C SER A 27 -0.56 -13.07 -1.79
N ALA A 28 0.12 -12.82 -0.69
CA ALA A 28 -0.49 -12.36 0.56
C ALA A 28 0.29 -11.21 1.19
N ARG A 29 -0.45 -10.22 1.70
CA ARG A 29 0.07 -9.16 2.57
C ARG A 29 0.27 -9.74 3.97
N LEU A 30 1.45 -9.53 4.54
CA LEU A 30 1.69 -9.70 5.97
C LEU A 30 1.39 -8.36 6.64
N GLN A 31 0.41 -8.32 7.55
CA GLN A 31 -0.02 -7.09 8.25
C GLN A 31 0.21 -7.21 9.76
N PRO A 32 1.43 -6.99 10.25
CA PRO A 32 1.81 -7.21 11.64
C PRO A 32 1.51 -5.96 12.48
N ASN A 33 0.23 -5.64 12.66
CA ASN A 33 -0.17 -4.45 13.43
C ASN A 33 0.04 -4.67 14.94
N ASP A 34 0.38 -3.60 15.65
CA ASP A 34 0.39 -3.60 17.11
C ASP A 34 -0.42 -2.41 17.66
N THR A 35 -1.03 -2.58 18.82
CA THR A 35 -1.88 -1.55 19.45
C THR A 35 -1.13 -0.28 19.89
N ARG A 36 0.21 -0.31 19.91
CA ARG A 36 1.08 0.79 20.31
C ARG A 36 2.31 0.92 19.41
N ASP A 37 2.27 0.29 18.24
CA ASP A 37 3.43 0.16 17.34
C ASP A 37 4.67 -0.47 18.02
N ASP A 38 4.46 -1.43 18.93
CA ASP A 38 5.54 -2.15 19.61
C ASP A 38 6.34 -3.01 18.61
N VAL A 39 7.59 -2.65 18.38
CA VAL A 39 8.44 -3.30 17.39
C VAL A 39 8.75 -4.77 17.67
N GLN A 40 8.66 -5.23 18.93
CA GLN A 40 8.86 -6.64 19.26
C GLN A 40 7.61 -7.45 18.88
N SER A 41 6.42 -6.93 19.16
CA SER A 41 5.14 -7.47 18.71
C SER A 41 5.06 -7.55 17.19
N ILE A 42 5.45 -6.46 16.50
CA ILE A 42 5.51 -6.40 15.03
C ILE A 42 6.48 -7.46 14.49
N ALA A 43 7.70 -7.54 15.01
CA ALA A 43 8.68 -8.53 14.57
C ALA A 43 8.21 -9.97 14.80
N ALA A 44 7.58 -10.26 15.94
CA ALA A 44 7.04 -11.59 16.23
C ALA A 44 6.01 -12.03 15.18
N GLN A 45 5.09 -11.15 14.82
CA GLN A 45 4.08 -11.41 13.79
C GLN A 45 4.70 -11.53 12.39
N ILE A 46 5.77 -10.78 12.09
CA ILE A 46 6.54 -10.95 10.84
C ILE A 46 7.13 -12.36 10.76
N TYR A 47 7.80 -12.82 11.81
CA TYR A 47 8.37 -14.18 11.84
C TYR A 47 7.30 -15.26 11.67
N GLU A 48 6.17 -15.12 12.36
CA GLU A 48 5.05 -16.05 12.23
C GLU A 48 4.50 -16.04 10.79
N GLY A 49 4.15 -14.88 10.24
CA GLY A 49 3.58 -14.80 8.88
C GLY A 49 4.51 -15.34 7.81
N LEU A 50 5.81 -15.04 7.88
CA LEU A 50 6.80 -15.58 6.95
C LEU A 50 6.91 -17.10 7.04
N SER A 51 6.71 -17.71 8.21
CA SER A 51 6.72 -19.17 8.38
C SER A 51 5.59 -19.88 7.63
N PHE A 52 4.50 -19.16 7.31
CA PHE A 52 3.39 -19.63 6.49
C PHE A 52 3.49 -19.21 5.02
N GLY A 53 4.61 -18.57 4.61
CA GLY A 53 4.80 -18.06 3.25
C GLY A 53 4.02 -16.78 2.94
N VAL A 54 3.56 -16.05 3.96
CA VAL A 54 2.86 -14.76 3.81
C VAL A 54 3.89 -13.63 3.73
N GLY A 55 3.62 -12.62 2.88
CA GLY A 55 4.43 -11.40 2.80
C GLY A 55 5.09 -11.16 1.44
N ASP A 56 4.81 -11.99 0.44
CA ASP A 56 5.31 -11.79 -0.93
C ASP A 56 4.61 -10.61 -1.65
N ALA A 57 3.39 -10.24 -1.24
CA ALA A 57 2.74 -9.02 -1.71
C ALA A 57 3.31 -7.76 -1.05
N VAL A 58 3.49 -7.77 0.28
CA VAL A 58 4.08 -6.66 1.07
C VAL A 58 4.12 -7.08 2.55
N ILE A 59 5.10 -6.59 3.30
CA ILE A 59 5.05 -6.56 4.76
C ILE A 59 4.64 -5.15 5.18
N GLY A 60 3.38 -4.96 5.56
CA GLY A 60 2.76 -3.63 5.66
C GLY A 60 2.02 -3.39 6.97
N VAL A 61 2.47 -2.42 7.78
CA VAL A 61 1.86 -2.07 9.07
C VAL A 61 0.94 -0.86 8.91
N ASN A 62 -0.26 -0.93 9.49
CA ASN A 62 -1.10 0.26 9.71
C ASN A 62 -0.71 0.85 11.08
N PRO A 63 -0.01 2.00 11.12
CA PRO A 63 0.54 2.53 12.36
C PRO A 63 -0.56 3.14 13.22
N VAL A 64 -0.38 3.08 14.53
CA VAL A 64 -1.22 3.81 15.48
C VAL A 64 -0.86 5.29 15.51
N THR A 65 0.43 5.61 15.40
CA THR A 65 0.92 7.00 15.42
C THR A 65 1.46 7.42 14.05
N ASP A 66 0.87 8.46 13.46
CA ASP A 66 1.28 9.02 12.17
C ASP A 66 2.32 10.14 12.36
N ASP A 67 3.55 9.76 12.69
CA ASP A 67 4.70 10.66 12.77
C ASP A 67 5.95 10.02 12.17
N VAL A 68 6.87 10.87 11.69
CA VAL A 68 8.05 10.45 10.94
C VAL A 68 8.98 9.54 11.74
N GLU A 69 9.15 9.76 13.05
CA GLU A 69 10.05 8.96 13.88
C GLU A 69 9.48 7.55 14.10
N ASN A 70 8.18 7.46 14.40
CA ASN A 70 7.50 6.18 14.51
C ASN A 70 7.53 5.39 13.19
N LEU A 71 7.20 6.04 12.07
CA LEU A 71 7.23 5.43 10.74
C LEU A 71 8.62 4.87 10.41
N SER A 72 9.67 5.66 10.68
CA SER A 72 11.06 5.24 10.46
C SER A 72 11.41 4.02 11.32
N ARG A 73 11.07 4.04 12.60
CA ARG A 73 11.32 2.92 13.53
C ARG A 73 10.62 1.63 13.08
N VAL A 74 9.38 1.70 12.63
CA VAL A 74 8.65 0.52 12.17
C VAL A 74 9.20 0.03 10.82
N LEU A 75 9.54 0.95 9.89
CA LEU A 75 10.20 0.59 8.63
C LEU A 75 11.55 -0.10 8.89
N ASP A 76 12.38 0.43 9.78
CA ASP A 76 13.65 -0.18 10.17
C ASP A 76 13.45 -1.57 10.77
N THR A 77 12.37 -1.79 11.52
CA THR A 77 12.02 -3.11 12.07
C THR A 77 11.68 -4.11 10.95
N ILE A 78 10.87 -3.69 9.97
CA ILE A 78 10.51 -4.50 8.81
C ILE A 78 11.76 -4.83 7.98
N TYR A 79 12.54 -3.81 7.63
CA TYR A 79 13.74 -3.98 6.81
C TYR A 79 14.87 -4.69 7.53
N GLY A 80 14.95 -4.61 8.86
CA GLY A 80 15.85 -5.42 9.66
C GLY A 80 15.63 -6.92 9.47
N VAL A 81 14.37 -7.36 9.29
CA VAL A 81 14.05 -8.76 8.96
C VAL A 81 14.31 -9.05 7.49
N ILE A 82 13.86 -8.18 6.58
CA ILE A 82 14.07 -8.35 5.13
C ILE A 82 15.56 -8.50 4.81
N ASP A 83 16.40 -7.60 5.33
CA ASP A 83 17.83 -7.54 5.06
C ASP A 83 18.58 -8.71 5.70
N LYS A 84 18.22 -9.08 6.94
CA LYS A 84 18.85 -10.20 7.65
C LYS A 84 18.68 -11.54 6.93
N PHE A 85 17.54 -11.76 6.30
CA PHE A 85 17.22 -13.03 5.62
C PHE A 85 17.24 -12.92 4.10
N ASN A 86 17.63 -11.77 3.54
CA ASN A 86 17.61 -11.48 2.09
C ASN A 86 16.25 -11.80 1.44
N ILE A 87 15.16 -11.38 2.10
CA ILE A 87 13.79 -11.73 1.68
C ILE A 87 13.41 -10.93 0.43
N PRO A 88 12.99 -11.56 -0.68
CA PRO A 88 12.54 -10.85 -1.85
C PRO A 88 11.11 -10.32 -1.61
N THR A 89 11.00 -9.17 -0.95
CA THR A 89 9.72 -8.46 -0.72
C THR A 89 9.97 -6.95 -0.52
N GLN A 90 8.94 -6.21 -0.14
CA GLN A 90 8.93 -4.79 0.12
C GLN A 90 8.22 -4.48 1.43
N GLY A 91 8.73 -3.48 2.16
CA GLY A 91 8.06 -2.92 3.34
C GLY A 91 7.10 -1.79 2.97
N CYS A 92 6.12 -1.53 3.84
CA CYS A 92 5.22 -0.39 3.73
C CYS A 92 4.68 0.00 5.11
N ILE A 93 4.43 1.30 5.35
CA ILE A 93 3.65 1.78 6.50
C ILE A 93 2.47 2.55 5.97
N LEU A 94 1.25 2.13 6.32
CA LEU A 94 0.01 2.64 5.77
C LEU A 94 -0.47 3.91 6.49
N ALA A 95 0.42 4.89 6.62
CA ALA A 95 0.14 6.22 7.16
C ALA A 95 -0.38 7.18 6.06
N HIS A 96 -0.58 8.47 6.38
CA HIS A 96 -0.82 9.46 5.32
C HIS A 96 0.40 9.57 4.37
N VAL A 97 0.15 9.73 3.06
CA VAL A 97 1.19 9.75 2.02
C VAL A 97 2.28 10.80 2.28
N THR A 98 1.92 11.95 2.84
CA THR A 98 2.86 13.03 3.13
C THR A 98 3.86 12.66 4.22
N THR A 99 3.42 11.96 5.27
CA THR A 99 4.31 11.54 6.35
C THR A 99 5.26 10.45 5.87
N GLN A 100 4.78 9.55 5.00
CA GLN A 100 5.63 8.54 4.35
C GLN A 100 6.69 9.19 3.45
N ILE A 101 6.30 10.14 2.59
CA ILE A 101 7.23 10.89 1.74
C ILE A 101 8.31 11.55 2.59
N GLU A 102 7.92 12.22 3.68
CA GLU A 102 8.87 12.90 4.56
C GLU A 102 9.83 11.92 5.25
N ALA A 103 9.32 10.79 5.77
CA ALA A 103 10.17 9.77 6.37
C ALA A 103 11.19 9.20 5.37
N ILE A 104 10.76 8.91 4.14
CA ILE A 104 11.63 8.40 3.08
C ILE A 104 12.69 9.43 2.69
N ARG A 105 12.30 10.71 2.53
CA ARG A 105 13.26 11.81 2.25
C ARG A 105 14.29 12.00 3.37
N ARG A 106 13.94 11.66 4.61
CA ARG A 106 14.87 11.65 5.76
C ARG A 106 15.70 10.38 5.89
N GLY A 107 15.55 9.42 4.97
CA GLY A 107 16.38 8.23 4.89
C GLY A 107 15.75 6.95 5.45
N ALA A 108 14.48 6.97 5.87
CA ALA A 108 13.77 5.73 6.19
C ALA A 108 13.69 4.81 4.95
N PRO A 109 13.81 3.49 5.09
CA PRO A 109 13.88 2.60 3.94
C PRO A 109 12.53 2.51 3.22
N GLY A 110 12.43 3.13 2.04
CA GLY A 110 11.21 3.14 1.21
C GLY A 110 11.00 1.83 0.44
N GLY A 111 9.81 1.23 0.55
CA GLY A 111 9.38 0.08 -0.26
C GLY A 111 8.19 0.44 -1.14
N LEU A 112 6.97 0.22 -0.65
CA LEU A 112 5.77 0.79 -1.26
C LEU A 112 5.34 2.06 -0.52
N ILE A 113 4.81 3.04 -1.25
CA ILE A 113 4.18 4.24 -0.69
C ILE A 113 2.66 4.07 -0.80
N PHE A 114 2.00 4.15 0.35
CA PHE A 114 0.57 3.88 0.49
C PHE A 114 -0.29 5.15 0.45
N GLN A 115 -1.52 5.06 -0.04
CA GLN A 115 -2.58 6.04 0.27
C GLN A 115 -3.99 5.45 0.12
N SER A 116 -4.88 5.74 1.06
CA SER A 116 -6.33 5.54 0.86
C SER A 116 -6.86 6.54 -0.17
N ILE A 117 -7.62 6.07 -1.17
CA ILE A 117 -8.18 6.92 -2.24
C ILE A 117 -9.71 6.90 -2.26
N CYS A 118 -10.31 7.92 -2.86
CA CYS A 118 -11.76 8.06 -2.98
C CYS A 118 -12.16 8.53 -4.38
N GLY A 119 -13.34 8.06 -4.85
CA GLY A 119 -13.77 8.20 -6.24
C GLY A 119 -14.21 9.60 -6.65
N SER A 120 -14.07 10.61 -5.78
CA SER A 120 -14.38 12.01 -6.09
C SER A 120 -13.37 12.95 -5.45
N GLU A 121 -13.18 14.12 -6.05
CA GLU A 121 -12.28 15.15 -5.51
C GLU A 121 -12.66 15.56 -4.08
N LYS A 122 -13.97 15.70 -3.79
CA LYS A 122 -14.44 15.95 -2.43
C LYS A 122 -14.03 14.84 -1.46
N GLY A 123 -14.11 13.58 -1.89
CA GLY A 123 -13.69 12.45 -1.06
C GLY A 123 -12.18 12.41 -0.83
N LEU A 124 -11.37 12.80 -1.82
CA LEU A 124 -9.92 12.95 -1.63
C LEU A 124 -9.60 14.07 -0.62
N LYS A 125 -10.31 15.20 -0.68
CA LYS A 125 -10.18 16.30 0.30
C LYS A 125 -10.54 15.86 1.72
N GLU A 126 -11.54 14.99 1.90
CA GLU A 126 -11.87 14.41 3.21
C GLU A 126 -10.70 13.59 3.78
N PHE A 127 -9.93 12.92 2.91
CA PHE A 127 -8.72 12.19 3.30
C PHE A 127 -7.47 13.08 3.41
N GLY A 128 -7.57 14.39 3.14
CA GLY A 128 -6.42 15.29 3.10
C GLY A 128 -5.50 15.08 1.88
N VAL A 129 -6.02 14.48 0.80
CA VAL A 129 -5.24 14.08 -0.38
C VAL A 129 -5.49 15.02 -1.55
N GLU A 130 -4.40 15.48 -2.16
CA GLU A 130 -4.38 16.11 -3.47
C GLU A 130 -3.69 15.20 -4.49
N LEU A 131 -4.07 15.29 -5.77
CA LEU A 131 -3.42 14.49 -6.83
C LEU A 131 -1.91 14.76 -6.94
N ALA A 132 -1.50 16.01 -6.70
CA ALA A 132 -0.10 16.39 -6.67
C ALA A 132 0.72 15.61 -5.63
N MET A 133 0.11 15.19 -4.51
CA MET A 133 0.78 14.35 -3.51
C MET A 133 1.04 12.94 -4.03
N LEU A 134 0.17 12.41 -4.89
CA LEU A 134 0.36 11.10 -5.51
C LEU A 134 1.40 11.15 -6.64
N ASP A 135 1.44 12.25 -7.39
CA ASP A 135 2.53 12.54 -8.34
C ASP A 135 3.88 12.64 -7.62
N GLU A 136 3.92 13.34 -6.49
CA GLU A 136 5.10 13.45 -5.64
C GLU A 136 5.51 12.09 -5.05
N ALA A 137 4.56 11.31 -4.55
CA ALA A 137 4.82 9.97 -4.03
C ALA A 137 5.48 9.07 -5.09
N ARG A 138 5.01 9.13 -6.34
CA ARG A 138 5.62 8.38 -7.45
C ARG A 138 7.05 8.86 -7.73
N ALA A 139 7.29 10.17 -7.72
CA ALA A 139 8.62 10.74 -7.94
C ALA A 139 9.60 10.34 -6.83
N VAL A 140 9.17 10.45 -5.57
CA VAL A 140 9.93 10.02 -4.38
C VAL A 140 10.20 8.51 -4.44
N GLY A 141 9.21 7.72 -4.82
CA GLY A 141 9.37 6.28 -4.98
C GLY A 141 10.44 5.91 -6.03
N ALA A 142 10.48 6.63 -7.15
CA ALA A 142 11.49 6.41 -8.19
C ALA A 142 12.90 6.84 -7.76
N GLU A 143 13.02 7.86 -6.93
CA GLU A 143 14.32 8.39 -6.47
C GLU A 143 14.89 7.60 -5.29
N PHE A 144 14.05 7.19 -4.33
CA PHE A 144 14.50 6.71 -3.02
C PHE A 144 14.13 5.26 -2.70
N ASN A 145 13.09 4.67 -3.31
CA ASN A 145 12.62 3.37 -2.85
C ASN A 145 13.53 2.22 -3.30
N ARG A 146 13.67 1.24 -2.42
CA ARG A 146 14.45 0.01 -2.59
C ARG A 146 13.67 -1.03 -3.41
N ILE A 147 13.24 -0.64 -4.61
CA ILE A 147 12.41 -1.46 -5.50
C ILE A 147 13.15 -1.78 -6.80
N ALA A 148 13.15 -3.06 -7.21
CA ALA A 148 13.80 -3.53 -8.42
C ALA A 148 12.92 -3.47 -9.69
N GLY A 149 11.63 -3.15 -9.53
CA GLY A 149 10.67 -2.99 -10.62
C GLY A 149 10.18 -1.56 -10.76
N GLU A 150 9.16 -1.35 -11.59
CA GLU A 150 8.65 0.00 -11.92
C GLU A 150 7.44 0.40 -11.05
N ASN A 151 6.87 -0.52 -10.28
CA ASN A 151 5.62 -0.29 -9.53
C ASN A 151 5.90 -0.18 -8.03
N CYS A 152 5.73 1.01 -7.44
CA CYS A 152 6.03 1.27 -6.03
C CYS A 152 4.89 1.90 -5.22
N LEU A 153 3.71 2.09 -5.82
CA LEU A 153 2.55 2.64 -5.12
C LEU A 153 1.59 1.53 -4.65
N TYR A 154 0.92 1.78 -3.54
CA TYR A 154 -0.13 0.94 -2.97
C TYR A 154 -1.34 1.82 -2.64
N PHE A 155 -2.52 1.51 -3.18
CA PHE A 155 -3.76 2.16 -2.77
C PHE A 155 -4.68 1.20 -2.03
N GLU A 156 -5.50 1.70 -1.11
CA GLU A 156 -6.67 0.98 -0.62
C GLU A 156 -7.94 1.73 -1.01
N THR A 157 -8.97 0.96 -1.35
CA THR A 157 -10.29 1.43 -1.77
C THR A 157 -11.38 0.76 -0.93
N GLY A 158 -12.65 1.05 -1.20
CA GLY A 158 -13.73 0.43 -0.46
C GLY A 158 -15.06 1.09 -0.77
N GLN A 159 -16.05 0.25 -1.08
CA GLN A 159 -17.43 0.70 -1.22
C GLN A 159 -17.90 1.36 0.08
N GLY A 160 -18.59 2.51 -0.05
CA GLY A 160 -19.09 3.28 1.08
C GLY A 160 -18.19 4.43 1.52
N SER A 161 -16.91 4.45 1.15
CA SER A 161 -15.98 5.56 1.45
C SER A 161 -16.50 6.92 0.98
N ALA A 162 -16.89 7.02 -0.30
CA ALA A 162 -17.46 8.24 -0.86
C ALA A 162 -18.79 8.64 -0.21
N LEU A 163 -19.61 7.68 0.21
CA LEU A 163 -20.87 7.98 0.92
C LEU A 163 -20.59 8.53 2.32
N SER A 164 -19.67 7.92 3.06
CA SER A 164 -19.24 8.36 4.38
C SER A 164 -18.71 9.78 4.37
N ALA A 165 -17.96 10.15 3.32
CA ALA A 165 -17.46 11.51 3.09
C ALA A 165 -18.52 12.51 2.57
N GLY A 166 -19.78 12.07 2.39
CA GLY A 166 -20.83 12.87 1.75
C GLY A 166 -20.44 13.33 0.33
N ALA A 167 -19.67 12.51 -0.38
CA ALA A 167 -18.94 12.82 -1.60
C ALA A 167 -19.29 11.88 -2.77
N ASN A 168 -20.38 11.13 -2.66
CA ASN A 168 -20.90 10.27 -3.73
C ASN A 168 -21.82 11.00 -4.72
N PHE A 169 -22.27 12.22 -4.42
CA PHE A 169 -23.08 13.07 -5.29
C PHE A 169 -24.34 12.37 -5.87
N GLY A 170 -24.98 11.52 -5.06
CA GLY A 170 -26.17 10.76 -5.44
C GLY A 170 -25.90 9.48 -6.23
N ALA A 171 -24.64 9.18 -6.59
CA ALA A 171 -24.27 7.89 -7.19
C ALA A 171 -24.27 6.76 -6.16
N ASP A 172 -24.44 5.52 -6.63
CA ASP A 172 -24.33 4.32 -5.82
C ASP A 172 -22.86 3.99 -5.48
N GLN A 173 -22.66 3.18 -4.45
CA GLN A 173 -21.31 2.84 -3.94
C GLN A 173 -20.46 2.03 -4.92
N VAL A 174 -21.07 1.27 -5.84
CA VAL A 174 -20.35 0.44 -6.82
C VAL A 174 -19.80 1.31 -7.94
N THR A 175 -20.58 2.28 -8.42
CA THR A 175 -20.11 3.28 -9.39
C THR A 175 -18.97 4.12 -8.80
N MET A 176 -19.10 4.54 -7.54
CA MET A 176 -18.03 5.30 -6.86
C MET A 176 -16.76 4.46 -6.67
N GLU A 177 -16.89 3.17 -6.38
CA GLU A 177 -15.76 2.26 -6.25
C GLU A 177 -15.06 2.02 -7.59
N ALA A 178 -15.81 1.88 -8.69
CA ALA A 178 -15.20 1.78 -10.02
C ALA A 178 -14.36 3.02 -10.38
N ARG A 179 -14.75 4.22 -9.90
CA ARG A 179 -13.99 5.46 -10.08
C ARG A 179 -12.68 5.44 -9.30
N ASN A 180 -12.60 4.77 -8.14
CA ASN A 180 -11.33 4.55 -7.44
C ASN A 180 -10.33 3.81 -8.33
N TYR A 181 -10.76 2.75 -9.01
CA TYR A 181 -9.88 1.99 -9.90
C TYR A 181 -9.44 2.79 -11.13
N GLY A 182 -10.30 3.67 -11.64
CA GLY A 182 -9.92 4.62 -12.70
C GLY A 182 -8.82 5.60 -12.26
N LEU A 183 -8.93 6.14 -11.03
CA LEU A 183 -7.90 6.97 -10.43
C LEU A 183 -6.60 6.19 -10.21
N ALA A 184 -6.66 5.04 -9.56
CA ALA A 184 -5.50 4.19 -9.30
C ALA A 184 -4.78 3.80 -10.60
N ARG A 185 -5.51 3.47 -11.67
CA ARG A 185 -4.94 3.08 -12.96
C ARG A 185 -3.99 4.13 -13.54
N HIS A 186 -4.23 5.42 -13.28
CA HIS A 186 -3.36 6.52 -13.74
C HIS A 186 -1.93 6.43 -13.18
N TYR A 187 -1.78 5.94 -11.95
CA TYR A 187 -0.51 5.93 -11.23
C TYR A 187 0.25 4.60 -11.34
N ASP A 188 -0.31 3.62 -12.05
CA ASP A 188 0.28 2.28 -12.26
C ASP A 188 0.82 1.60 -10.98
N PRO A 189 -0.01 1.48 -9.92
CA PRO A 189 0.41 0.94 -8.63
C PRO A 189 0.82 -0.52 -8.73
N PHE A 190 1.57 -0.99 -7.74
CA PHE A 190 1.92 -2.39 -7.58
C PHE A 190 0.69 -3.21 -7.15
N ILE A 191 -0.07 -2.67 -6.19
CA ILE A 191 -1.28 -3.30 -5.63
C ILE A 191 -2.33 -2.23 -5.32
N VAL A 192 -3.61 -2.63 -5.42
CA VAL A 192 -4.81 -1.87 -5.05
C VAL A 192 -5.74 -2.81 -4.29
#